data_AF-A0A1Y5NAM5-F1
#
_entry.id   AF-A0A1Y5NAM5-F1
#
_cell.length_a   1.000
_cell.length_b   1.000
_cell.length_c   1.000
_cell.angle_alpha   90.00
_cell.angle_beta   90.00
_cell.angle_gamma   90.00
#
_symmetry.space_group_name_H-M   'P 1'
#
loop_
_entity.id
_entity.type
_entity.pdbx_description
1 polymer ?
#
loop_
_entity_poly.entity_id
_entity_poly.type
_entity_poly.pdbx_seq_one_letter_code
_entity_poly.pdbx_strand_id
1 'polypeptide(L)'
;MNVGYFKRKSYKNSDGEEIGYIGGTIMIPFLRPIEVVMFGTSAEERKKNKDFPGFHLALQKAKGYEGGRQIIGALWGRKSKDGTKSYLSGFIETPVVPGYKVYIALFNAGENSKEGMLYDVVWNAPRRSEQQDIPPSENTNTDFYEDDQDIPF
;
A
#
# COMPACT_ATOMS: atom_id res chain seq x y z
N MET A 1 -7.60 8.93 -8.95
CA MET A 1 -6.96 10.23 -8.62
C MET A 1 -5.48 9.98 -8.37
N ASN A 2 -4.56 10.73 -9.00
CA ASN A 2 -3.12 10.66 -8.67
C ASN A 2 -2.91 11.28 -7.29
N VAL A 3 -2.22 10.57 -6.42
CA VAL A 3 -2.01 10.93 -5.01
C VAL A 3 -0.54 10.79 -4.62
N GLY A 4 0.38 10.78 -5.58
CA GLY A 4 1.80 10.66 -5.25
C GLY A 4 2.61 9.94 -6.30
N TYR A 5 3.85 9.63 -5.92
CA TYR A 5 4.82 9.05 -6.83
C TYR A 5 5.91 8.29 -6.08
N PHE A 6 6.60 7.40 -6.80
CA PHE A 6 7.84 6.75 -6.37
C PHE A 6 8.95 6.98 -7.39
N LYS A 7 10.17 7.14 -6.89
CA LYS A 7 11.39 7.31 -7.69
C LYS A 7 12.58 6.59 -7.04
N ARG A 8 13.70 6.47 -7.76
CA ARG A 8 14.96 6.05 -7.14
C ARG A 8 15.51 7.20 -6.29
N LYS A 9 15.87 6.90 -5.05
CA LYS A 9 16.57 7.80 -4.12
C LYS A 9 17.83 7.08 -3.62
N SER A 10 18.79 7.83 -3.11
CA SER A 10 19.97 7.27 -2.44
C SER A 10 20.29 8.07 -1.18
N TYR A 11 21.01 7.46 -0.25
CA TYR A 11 21.60 8.14 0.90
C TYR A 11 22.99 7.56 1.18
N LYS A 12 23.86 8.37 1.79
CA LYS A 12 25.15 7.88 2.29
C LYS A 12 24.99 7.34 3.72
N ASN A 13 25.43 6.12 3.95
CA ASN A 13 25.48 5.53 5.29
C ASN A 13 26.64 6.14 6.11
N SER A 14 26.79 5.69 7.37
CA SER A 14 27.89 6.11 8.26
C SER A 14 29.28 5.81 7.69
N ASP A 15 29.37 4.78 6.84
CA ASP A 15 30.61 4.30 6.23
C ASP A 15 30.91 5.01 4.90
N GLY A 16 30.06 5.98 4.50
CA GLY A 16 30.22 6.76 3.28
C GLY A 16 29.73 6.07 2.00
N GLU A 17 29.22 4.83 2.11
CA GLU A 17 28.65 4.07 1.01
C GLU A 17 27.29 4.63 0.60
N GLU A 18 27.06 4.73 -0.71
CA GLU A 18 25.79 5.19 -1.26
C GLU A 18 24.80 4.02 -1.39
N ILE A 19 23.75 4.05 -0.56
CA ILE A 19 22.69 3.04 -0.55
C ILE A 19 21.50 3.58 -1.34
N GLY A 20 21.19 2.93 -2.46
CA GLY A 20 20.01 3.21 -3.28
C GLY A 20 18.75 2.52 -2.74
N TYR A 21 17.60 3.20 -2.82
CA TYR A 21 16.29 2.66 -2.49
C TYR A 21 15.21 3.23 -3.39
N ILE A 22 14.06 2.57 -3.46
CA ILE A 22 12.86 3.11 -4.13
C ILE A 22 12.00 3.76 -3.06
N GLY A 23 11.71 5.04 -3.24
CA GLY A 23 10.94 5.81 -2.26
C GLY A 23 10.19 6.96 -2.91
N GLY A 24 9.25 7.52 -2.16
CA GLY A 24 8.24 8.36 -2.74
C GLY A 24 7.51 9.20 -1.73
N THR A 25 6.56 9.96 -2.23
CA THR A 25 5.64 10.75 -1.42
C THR A 25 4.22 10.35 -1.78
N ILE A 26 3.40 10.10 -0.76
CA ILE A 26 1.98 9.81 -0.91
C ILE A 26 1.19 10.92 -0.19
N MET A 27 0.22 11.47 -0.89
CA MET A 27 -0.63 12.59 -0.48
C MET A 27 -2.07 12.10 -0.37
N ILE A 28 -2.41 11.60 0.81
CA ILE A 28 -3.79 11.31 1.17
C ILE A 28 -4.46 12.65 1.49
N PRO A 29 -5.61 13.00 0.88
CA PRO A 29 -6.32 14.24 1.21
C PRO A 29 -6.50 14.41 2.72
N PHE A 30 -6.40 15.65 3.19
CA PHE A 30 -6.52 16.02 4.61
C PHE A 30 -5.40 15.53 5.54
N LEU A 31 -4.41 14.77 5.03
CA LEU A 31 -3.19 14.44 5.76
C LEU A 31 -1.99 15.21 5.23
N ARG A 32 -0.97 15.32 6.08
CA ARG A 32 0.36 15.74 5.61
C ARG A 32 0.90 14.70 4.63
N PRO A 33 1.59 15.13 3.56
CA PRO A 33 2.31 14.20 2.69
C PRO A 33 3.23 13.30 3.50
N ILE A 34 3.14 12.00 3.28
CA ILE A 34 4.00 11.01 3.93
C ILE A 34 5.10 10.58 2.99
N GLU A 35 6.33 10.55 3.48
CA GLU A 35 7.44 9.93 2.78
C GLU A 35 7.47 8.44 3.06
N VAL A 36 7.57 7.65 2.00
CA VAL A 36 7.44 6.19 2.06
C VAL A 36 8.59 5.55 1.30
N VAL A 37 9.13 4.48 1.87
CA VAL A 37 10.12 3.59 1.23
C VAL A 37 9.43 2.30 0.83
N MET A 38 9.68 1.86 -0.40
CA MET A 38 9.25 0.56 -0.90
C MET A 38 10.44 -0.40 -0.91
N PHE A 39 10.26 -1.57 -0.30
CA PHE A 39 11.26 -2.63 -0.32
C PHE A 39 10.63 -3.97 -0.69
N GLY A 40 11.39 -4.77 -1.43
CA GLY A 40 10.95 -6.08 -1.89
C GLY A 40 10.94 -7.08 -0.75
N THR A 41 9.95 -7.96 -0.76
CA THR A 41 9.97 -9.19 0.04
C THR A 41 11.05 -10.14 -0.47
N SER A 42 11.68 -10.90 0.44
CA SER A 42 12.65 -11.93 0.07
C SER A 42 12.05 -13.01 -0.83
N ALA A 43 12.88 -13.58 -1.71
CA ALA A 43 12.43 -14.65 -2.61
C ALA A 43 12.03 -15.93 -1.85
N GLU A 44 12.60 -16.14 -0.66
CA GLU A 44 12.30 -17.30 0.18
C GLU A 44 10.90 -17.22 0.81
N GLU A 45 10.51 -16.03 1.31
CA GLU A 45 9.17 -15.80 1.86
C GLU A 45 8.08 -15.96 0.78
N ARG A 46 8.34 -15.48 -0.44
CA ARG A 46 7.42 -15.67 -1.58
C ARG A 46 7.29 -17.13 -2.03
N LYS A 47 8.33 -17.96 -1.82
CA LYS A 47 8.26 -19.40 -2.12
C LYS A 47 7.40 -20.14 -1.10
N LYS A 48 7.40 -19.71 0.16
CA LYS A 48 6.60 -20.31 1.23
C LYS A 48 5.12 -19.98 1.11
N ASN A 49 4.76 -18.78 0.62
CA ASN A 49 3.38 -18.38 0.39
C ASN A 49 3.26 -17.56 -0.91
N LYS A 50 2.49 -18.07 -1.88
CA LYS A 50 2.25 -17.40 -3.17
C LYS A 50 1.42 -16.12 -3.03
N ASP A 51 0.61 -16.01 -1.98
CA ASP A 51 -0.19 -14.82 -1.69
C ASP A 51 0.58 -13.77 -0.87
N PHE A 52 1.84 -14.04 -0.54
CA PHE A 52 2.68 -13.10 0.19
C PHE A 52 2.94 -11.84 -0.65
N PRO A 53 2.91 -10.63 -0.05
CA PRO A 53 3.10 -9.40 -0.78
C PRO A 53 4.44 -9.36 -1.53
N GLY A 54 4.40 -8.75 -2.71
CA GLY A 54 5.60 -8.49 -3.49
C GLY A 54 6.48 -7.43 -2.82
N PHE A 55 5.85 -6.39 -2.28
CA PHE A 55 6.56 -5.27 -1.69
C PHE A 55 5.88 -4.82 -0.41
N HIS A 56 6.67 -4.28 0.50
CA HIS A 56 6.21 -3.59 1.69
C HIS A 56 6.47 -2.09 1.57
N LEU A 57 5.60 -1.32 2.20
CA LEU A 57 5.70 0.12 2.33
C LEU A 57 6.04 0.44 3.78
N ALA A 58 7.10 1.20 4.01
CA ALA A 58 7.45 1.71 5.33
C ALA A 58 7.56 3.22 5.32
N LEU A 59 7.21 3.85 6.44
CA LEU A 59 7.43 5.29 6.62
C LEU A 59 8.93 5.60 6.61
N GLN A 60 9.30 6.61 5.83
CA GLN A 60 10.62 7.20 5.91
C GLN A 60 10.68 8.04 7.19
N LYS A 61 11.56 7.64 8.12
CA LYS A 61 11.72 8.33 9.40
C LYS A 61 12.80 9.41 9.29
N ALA A 62 12.65 10.45 10.10
CA ALA A 62 13.67 11.49 10.21
C ALA A 62 14.96 10.92 10.82
N LYS A 63 16.10 11.55 10.50
CA LYS A 63 17.39 11.19 11.08
C LYS A 63 17.32 11.35 12.60
N GLY A 64 17.75 10.32 13.34
CA GLY A 64 17.74 10.31 14.81
C GLY A 64 16.44 9.80 15.44
N TYR A 65 15.46 9.31 14.66
CA TYR A 65 14.31 8.62 15.23
C TYR A 65 14.73 7.26 15.81
N GLU A 66 14.51 7.07 17.11
CA GLU A 66 14.91 5.86 17.85
C GLU A 66 13.95 4.67 17.66
N GLY A 67 12.74 4.93 17.16
CA GLY A 67 11.75 3.88 16.94
C GLY A 67 12.07 3.00 15.74
N GLY A 68 11.59 1.75 15.79
CA GLY A 68 11.77 0.78 14.71
C GLY A 68 11.14 1.20 13.38
N ARG A 69 11.49 0.46 12.32
CA ARG A 69 10.88 0.62 10.99
C ARG A 69 9.37 0.37 11.10
N GLN A 70 8.58 1.34 10.69
CA GLN A 70 7.13 1.23 10.69
C GLN A 70 6.64 0.83 9.31
N ILE A 71 6.27 -0.43 9.14
CA ILE A 71 5.57 -0.93 7.97
C ILE A 71 4.13 -0.43 8.03
N ILE A 72 3.70 0.21 6.95
CA ILE A 72 2.38 0.84 6.85
C ILE A 72 1.57 0.28 5.70
N GLY A 73 2.04 -0.74 4.99
CA GLY A 73 1.31 -1.25 3.85
C GLY A 73 2.05 -2.32 3.08
N ALA A 74 1.33 -2.88 2.13
CA ALA A 74 1.79 -3.98 1.30
C ALA A 74 1.24 -3.83 -0.12
N LEU A 75 2.02 -4.29 -1.10
CA LEU A 75 1.69 -4.23 -2.52
C LEU A 75 1.93 -5.58 -3.19
N TRP A 76 1.02 -5.94 -4.09
CA TRP A 76 1.06 -7.15 -4.91
C TRP A 76 1.17 -6.78 -6.38
N GLY A 77 1.90 -7.60 -7.14
CA GLY A 77 1.88 -7.52 -8.60
C GLY A 77 0.53 -7.95 -9.14
N ARG A 78 -0.06 -7.13 -10.02
CA ARG A 78 -1.33 -7.37 -10.68
C ARG A 78 -1.18 -7.14 -12.18
N LYS A 79 -2.09 -7.74 -12.96
CA LYS A 79 -2.24 -7.48 -14.40
C LYS A 79 -3.65 -6.93 -14.66
N SER A 80 -3.80 -6.08 -15.66
CA SER A 80 -5.09 -5.59 -16.13
C SER A 80 -5.97 -6.75 -16.59
N LYS A 81 -7.29 -6.53 -16.68
CA LYS A 81 -8.24 -7.55 -17.18
C LYS A 81 -7.84 -8.07 -18.56
N ASP A 82 -7.33 -7.18 -19.41
CA ASP A 82 -6.89 -7.50 -20.77
C ASP A 82 -5.47 -8.09 -20.81
N GLY A 83 -4.80 -8.25 -19.67
CA GLY A 83 -3.46 -8.83 -19.54
C GLY A 83 -2.31 -7.94 -20.03
N THR A 84 -2.61 -6.82 -20.67
CA THR A 84 -1.64 -5.95 -21.36
C THR A 84 -0.80 -5.07 -20.43
N LYS A 85 -1.33 -4.70 -19.26
CA LYS A 85 -0.65 -3.78 -18.33
C LYS A 85 -0.40 -4.45 -17.00
N SER A 86 0.86 -4.46 -16.57
CA SER A 86 1.22 -4.85 -15.20
C SER A 86 1.29 -3.63 -14.30
N TYR A 87 0.82 -3.77 -13.06
CA TYR A 87 0.80 -2.70 -12.06
C TYR A 87 0.96 -3.29 -10.66
N LEU A 88 1.29 -2.47 -9.67
CA LEU A 88 1.27 -2.90 -8.27
C LEU A 88 -0.01 -2.39 -7.61
N SER A 89 -0.60 -3.17 -6.70
CA SER A 89 -1.79 -2.74 -5.97
C SER A 89 -1.81 -3.33 -4.57
N GLY A 90 -2.36 -2.56 -3.63
CA GLY A 90 -2.54 -2.99 -2.26
C GLY A 90 -3.11 -1.86 -1.43
N PHE A 91 -2.62 -1.69 -0.20
CA PHE A 91 -3.16 -0.72 0.75
C PHE A 91 -2.08 -0.11 1.63
N ILE A 92 -2.43 1.02 2.23
CA ILE A 92 -1.76 1.64 3.35
C ILE A 92 -2.69 1.61 4.55
N GLU A 93 -2.16 1.24 5.71
CA GLU A 93 -2.86 1.27 6.98
C GLU A 93 -2.75 2.65 7.62
N THR A 94 -3.89 3.20 8.04
CA THR A 94 -3.94 4.52 8.66
C THR A 94 -5.16 4.65 9.57
N PRO A 95 -5.03 5.23 10.78
CA PRO A 95 -6.14 5.40 11.71
C PRO A 95 -7.18 6.44 11.26
N VAL A 96 -6.89 7.21 10.20
CA VAL A 96 -7.65 8.42 9.84
C VAL A 96 -8.78 8.17 8.85
N VAL A 97 -8.97 6.94 8.38
CA VAL A 97 -10.08 6.57 7.50
C VAL A 97 -10.84 5.38 8.09
N PRO A 98 -12.17 5.29 7.90
CA PRO A 98 -12.93 4.10 8.24
C PRO A 98 -12.35 2.84 7.58
N GLY A 99 -12.33 1.72 8.31
CA GLY A 99 -11.72 0.46 7.85
C GLY A 99 -10.19 0.47 7.84
N TYR A 100 -9.57 1.56 8.30
CA TYR A 100 -8.12 1.71 8.52
C TYR A 100 -7.23 1.48 7.30
N LYS A 101 -7.79 1.40 6.08
CA LYS A 101 -7.07 1.06 4.86
C LYS A 101 -7.38 2.04 3.74
N VAL A 102 -6.33 2.61 3.16
CA VAL A 102 -6.39 3.38 1.91
C VAL A 102 -5.82 2.51 0.81
N TYR A 103 -6.65 2.15 -0.16
CA TYR A 103 -6.22 1.31 -1.28
C TYR A 103 -5.51 2.16 -2.34
N ILE A 104 -4.39 1.65 -2.83
CA ILE A 104 -3.57 2.33 -3.83
C ILE A 104 -3.16 1.38 -4.94
N ALA A 105 -2.88 1.96 -6.10
CA ALA A 105 -2.26 1.29 -7.24
C ALA A 105 -1.08 2.12 -7.76
N LEU A 106 0.01 1.45 -8.11
CA LEU A 106 1.20 2.04 -8.70
C LEU A 106 1.29 1.59 -10.16
N PHE A 107 1.29 2.57 -11.06
CA PHE A 107 1.50 2.35 -12.49
C PHE A 107 2.86 2.89 -12.89
N ASN A 108 3.54 2.22 -13.83
CA ASN A 108 4.78 2.76 -14.37
C ASN A 108 4.54 4.19 -14.87
N ALA A 109 5.39 5.10 -14.43
CA ALA A 109 5.36 6.47 -14.92
C ALA A 109 5.66 6.42 -16.43
N GLY A 110 4.77 7.00 -17.25
CA GLY A 110 4.91 6.95 -18.71
C GLY A 110 6.18 7.62 -19.22
N GLU A 111 6.44 7.52 -20.53
CA GLU A 111 7.64 8.10 -21.17
C GLU A 111 7.79 9.61 -20.95
N ASN A 112 6.70 10.33 -20.70
CA ASN A 112 6.69 11.77 -20.42
C ASN A 112 6.87 12.14 -18.93
N SER A 113 7.25 11.18 -18.09
CA SER A 113 7.42 11.42 -16.66
C SER A 113 8.70 12.22 -16.36
N LYS A 114 8.71 12.95 -15.24
CA LYS A 114 9.91 13.67 -14.78
C LYS A 114 11.04 12.69 -14.54
N GLU A 115 12.26 13.11 -14.85
CA GLU A 115 13.45 12.27 -14.79
C GLU A 115 13.57 11.50 -13.45
N GLY A 116 13.74 10.18 -13.55
CA GLY A 116 13.90 9.27 -12.41
C GLY A 116 12.61 8.82 -11.73
N MET A 117 11.43 9.30 -12.15
CA MET A 117 10.14 8.83 -11.67
C MET A 117 9.86 7.41 -12.18
N LEU A 118 9.55 6.50 -11.26
CA LEU A 118 9.28 5.10 -11.59
C LEU A 118 7.78 4.80 -11.61
N TYR A 119 7.04 5.34 -10.64
CA TYR A 119 5.62 5.04 -10.50
C TYR A 119 4.79 6.27 -10.19
N ASP A 120 3.61 6.34 -10.80
CA ASP A 120 2.50 7.16 -10.37
C ASP A 120 1.64 6.40 -9.36
N VAL A 121 1.35 7.02 -8.22
CA VAL A 121 0.46 6.45 -7.20
C VAL A 121 -0.94 6.96 -7.44
N VAL A 122 -1.88 6.04 -7.62
CA VAL A 122 -3.29 6.33 -7.83
C VAL A 122 -4.08 5.79 -6.65
N TRP A 123 -4.92 6.65 -6.07
CA TRP A 123 -5.92 6.23 -5.11
C TRP A 123 -6.92 5.30 -5.81
N ASN A 124 -7.14 4.12 -5.22
CA ASN A 124 -8.16 3.19 -5.64
C ASN A 124 -9.29 3.21 -4.58
N ALA A 125 -10.54 3.44 -4.99
CA ALA A 125 -11.64 3.35 -4.05
C ALA A 125 -11.71 1.91 -3.49
N PRO A 126 -12.08 1.72 -2.21
CA PRO A 126 -12.37 0.39 -1.70
C PRO A 126 -13.37 -0.27 -2.64
N ARG A 127 -13.08 -1.51 -3.08
CA ARG A 127 -14.09 -2.28 -3.81
C ARG A 127 -15.18 -2.60 -2.81
N ARG A 128 -16.39 -2.06 -3.03
CA ARG A 128 -17.56 -2.46 -2.25
C ARG A 128 -17.68 -3.98 -2.38
N SER A 129 -17.53 -4.70 -1.27
CA SER A 129 -18.15 -6.02 -1.16
C SER A 129 -19.66 -5.78 -1.15
N GLU A 130 -20.44 -6.63 -1.80
CA GLU A 130 -21.90 -6.50 -1.92
C GLU A 130 -22.65 -6.56 -0.56
N GLN A 131 -21.93 -6.64 0.57
CA GLN A 131 -22.50 -6.75 1.91
C GLN A 131 -22.39 -5.49 2.77
N GLN A 132 -21.86 -4.37 2.27
CA GLN A 132 -21.56 -3.20 3.12
C GLN A 132 -22.58 -2.05 3.12
N ASP A 133 -23.70 -2.18 2.41
CA ASP A 133 -24.76 -1.17 2.34
C ASP A 133 -26.12 -1.71 2.85
N ILE A 134 -26.16 -2.35 4.02
CA ILE A 134 -27.42 -2.45 4.78
C ILE A 134 -27.33 -1.40 5.88
N PRO A 135 -28.07 -0.26 5.80
CA PRO A 135 -28.15 0.64 6.94
C PRO A 135 -28.72 -0.13 8.13
N PRO A 136 -28.20 0.05 9.36
CA PRO A 136 -28.79 -0.59 10.52
C PRO A 136 -30.23 -0.10 10.63
N SER A 137 -31.19 -1.02 10.46
CA SER A 137 -32.57 -0.73 10.79
C SER A 137 -32.64 -0.43 12.28
N GLU A 138 -33.34 0.64 12.62
CA GLU A 138 -33.70 1.00 13.99
C GLU A 138 -34.57 -0.11 14.58
N ASN A 139 -33.96 -1.19 15.05
CA ASN A 139 -34.53 -2.12 16.01
C ASN A 139 -33.37 -2.88 16.65
N THR A 140 -32.92 -2.30 17.75
CA THR A 140 -32.00 -2.88 18.71
C THR A 140 -32.41 -4.32 19.05
N ASN A 141 -31.53 -5.28 18.78
CA ASN A 141 -31.36 -6.40 19.70
C ASN A 141 -29.87 -6.74 19.76
N THR A 142 -29.28 -6.43 20.90
CA THR A 142 -27.90 -6.73 21.27
C THR A 142 -27.82 -8.19 21.70
N ASP A 143 -27.68 -9.10 20.75
CA ASP A 143 -27.35 -10.50 21.06
C ASP A 143 -26.33 -10.99 20.03
N PHE A 144 -25.15 -11.33 20.56
CA PHE A 144 -24.10 -12.23 20.06
C PHE A 144 -23.86 -12.32 18.53
N TYR A 145 -22.64 -11.96 18.10
CA TYR A 145 -22.09 -12.47 16.84
C TYR A 145 -21.72 -13.94 17.04
N GLU A 146 -22.52 -14.87 16.52
CA GLU A 146 -22.06 -16.22 16.21
C GLU A 146 -21.14 -16.14 14.98
N ASP A 147 -19.90 -16.63 15.16
CA ASP A 147 -18.93 -16.87 14.10
C ASP A 147 -19.33 -18.15 13.38
N ASP A 148 -20.32 -18.06 12.50
CA ASP A 148 -20.64 -19.15 11.58
C ASP A 148 -19.68 -19.10 10.38
N GLN A 149 -18.48 -19.60 10.63
CA GLN A 149 -17.62 -20.22 9.62
C GLN A 149 -18.38 -21.42 9.00
N ASP A 150 -19.28 -21.16 8.06
CA ASP A 150 -19.82 -22.19 7.18
C ASP A 150 -19.30 -21.99 5.75
N ILE A 151 -18.30 -22.81 5.39
CA ILE A 151 -18.03 -23.27 4.02
C ILE A 151 -18.95 -24.50 3.85
N PRO A 152 -19.91 -24.61 2.90
CA PRO A 152 -19.67 -24.93 1.46
C PRO A 152 -20.72 -24.31 0.49
N PHE A 153 -20.54 -24.20 -0.83
CA PHE A 153 -20.18 -25.21 -1.86
C PHE A 153 -19.31 -24.62 -2.98
#